data_AF-A0A0G0YUY2-F1
#
_entry.id   AF-A0A0G0YUY2-F1
#
_cell.length_a   1.000
_cell.length_b   1.000
_cell.length_c   1.000
_cell.angle_alpha   90.00
_cell.angle_beta   90.00
_cell.angle_gamma   90.00
#
_symmetry.space_group_name_H-M   'P 1'
#
loop_
_entity.id
_entity.type
_entity.pdbx_description
1 polymer ?
#
loop_
_entity_poly.entity_id
_entity_poly.type
_entity_poly.pdbx_seq_one_letter_code
_entity_poly.pdbx_strand_id
1 'polypeptide(L)'
;MQEKSIAEREPQHPTSGQFLRDIVFGANDGVVTAIGFLVGIAGSVSEQGIVVIAGALTIIAGAASMALGNYLAVKSQREFYDAMEKIENWEIDNKPDVERDEIREIYTNYGFDKDTVEVLTKKVTADRNLWLRVMMRDELGLVKEESPRIAGVLIGFFYLLAGIPPLLPFIFFTPIARALLMSIFVSVLVMTFIGSIRWWLNRGSFGTKIAETIVIGLVAAAIGFIAGEALRFFGISGVSL
;
A
#
# COMPACT_ATOMS: atom_id res chain seq x y z
N MET A 1 22.33 -11.63 -38.92
CA MET A 1 21.15 -11.37 -38.08
C MET A 1 21.65 -11.03 -36.69
N GLN A 2 21.49 -9.78 -36.23
CA GLN A 2 21.79 -9.42 -34.84
C GLN A 2 20.74 -10.08 -33.94
N GLU A 3 21.16 -10.96 -33.04
CA GLU A 3 20.30 -11.47 -31.97
C GLU A 3 19.88 -10.30 -31.08
N LYS A 4 18.60 -9.91 -31.17
CA LYS A 4 18.00 -8.99 -30.20
C LYS A 4 18.15 -9.57 -28.80
N SER A 5 18.65 -8.74 -27.88
CA SER A 5 18.78 -9.03 -26.44
C SER A 5 17.47 -9.60 -25.87
N ILE A 6 17.57 -10.54 -24.93
CA ILE A 6 16.42 -11.16 -24.25
C ILE A 6 15.49 -10.09 -23.66
N ALA A 7 16.04 -8.96 -23.20
CA ALA A 7 15.30 -7.83 -22.66
C ALA A 7 14.36 -7.13 -23.66
N GLU A 8 14.58 -7.26 -24.97
CA GLU A 8 13.68 -6.73 -26.01
C GLU A 8 12.55 -7.69 -26.38
N ARG A 9 12.61 -8.95 -25.91
CA ARG A 9 11.65 -10.00 -26.27
C ARG A 9 10.58 -10.22 -25.19
N GLU A 10 10.75 -9.64 -24.01
CA GLU A 10 9.83 -9.80 -22.89
C GLU A 10 9.11 -8.50 -22.51
N PRO A 11 7.84 -8.57 -22.07
CA PRO A 11 7.16 -7.42 -21.50
C PRO A 11 7.93 -6.91 -20.28
N GLN A 12 8.26 -5.61 -20.27
CA GLN A 12 9.03 -4.99 -19.19
C GLN A 12 8.40 -5.28 -17.82
N HIS A 13 9.18 -5.83 -16.90
CA HIS A 13 8.80 -6.01 -15.50
C HIS A 13 8.93 -4.66 -14.77
N PRO A 14 7.85 -4.08 -14.22
CA PRO A 14 7.96 -2.85 -13.47
C PRO A 14 8.79 -3.10 -12.20
N THR A 15 9.98 -2.51 -12.14
CA THR A 15 10.94 -2.61 -11.03
C THR A 15 10.52 -1.81 -9.79
N SER A 16 9.33 -1.22 -9.77
CA SER A 16 8.85 -0.26 -8.75
C SER A 16 7.58 -0.73 -8.02
N GLY A 17 7.41 -2.05 -7.86
CA GLY A 17 6.18 -2.63 -7.30
C GLY A 17 5.83 -2.11 -5.90
N GLN A 18 6.83 -1.85 -5.05
CA GLN A 18 6.63 -1.36 -3.68
C GLN A 18 6.13 0.11 -3.65
N PHE A 19 6.84 1.05 -4.27
CA PHE A 19 6.38 2.45 -4.37
C PHE A 19 5.00 2.57 -5.00
N LEU A 20 4.75 1.80 -6.05
CA LEU A 20 3.48 1.85 -6.78
C LEU A 20 2.31 1.31 -5.96
N ARG A 21 2.55 0.25 -5.18
CA ARG A 21 1.60 -0.25 -4.19
C ARG A 21 1.28 0.83 -3.17
N ASP A 22 2.29 1.50 -2.63
CA ASP A 22 2.12 2.54 -1.60
C ASP A 22 1.34 3.76 -2.13
N ILE A 23 1.61 4.16 -3.38
CA ILE A 23 0.87 5.23 -4.10
C ILE A 23 -0.61 4.87 -4.24
N VAL A 24 -0.90 3.69 -4.80
CA VAL A 24 -2.26 3.22 -5.06
C VAL A 24 -3.02 3.03 -3.76
N PHE A 25 -2.37 2.46 -2.75
CA PHE A 25 -2.98 2.22 -1.44
C PHE A 25 -3.30 3.53 -0.73
N GLY A 26 -2.36 4.48 -0.69
CA GLY A 26 -2.58 5.82 -0.14
C GLY A 26 -3.73 6.54 -0.84
N ALA A 27 -3.72 6.58 -2.17
CA ALA A 27 -4.78 7.22 -2.94
C ALA A 27 -6.16 6.58 -2.70
N ASN A 28 -6.23 5.26 -2.67
CA ASN A 28 -7.48 4.54 -2.42
C ASN A 28 -8.02 4.86 -1.02
N ASP A 29 -7.18 4.75 0.01
CA ASP A 29 -7.60 4.96 1.38
C ASP A 29 -8.01 6.43 1.65
N GLY A 30 -7.35 7.39 1.00
CA GLY A 30 -7.71 8.81 1.06
C GLY A 30 -9.14 9.08 0.58
N VAL A 31 -9.52 8.52 -0.57
CA VAL A 31 -10.89 8.68 -1.12
C VAL A 31 -11.91 7.97 -0.24
N VAL A 32 -11.63 6.71 0.15
CA VAL A 32 -12.53 5.87 0.94
C VAL A 32 -12.81 6.50 2.30
N THR A 33 -11.77 6.98 2.99
CA THR A 33 -11.91 7.66 4.28
C THR A 33 -12.68 8.96 4.13
N ALA A 34 -12.35 9.78 3.12
CA ALA A 34 -13.02 11.06 2.90
C ALA A 34 -14.51 10.87 2.63
N ILE A 35 -14.90 9.98 1.71
CA ILE A 35 -16.32 9.77 1.39
C ILE A 35 -17.10 9.16 2.55
N GLY A 36 -16.52 8.18 3.26
CA GLY A 36 -17.14 7.59 4.45
C GLY A 36 -17.43 8.63 5.52
N PHE A 37 -16.43 9.47 5.83
CA PHE A 37 -16.58 10.55 6.80
C PHE A 37 -17.62 11.58 6.35
N LEU A 38 -17.50 12.09 5.11
CA LEU A 38 -18.37 13.15 4.58
C LEU A 38 -19.84 12.74 4.52
N VAL A 39 -20.13 11.50 4.13
CA VAL A 39 -21.50 10.95 4.14
C VAL A 39 -22.06 10.90 5.56
N GLY A 40 -21.26 10.48 6.54
CA GLY A 40 -21.67 10.42 7.93
C GLY A 40 -21.96 11.80 8.54
N ILE A 41 -21.04 12.76 8.37
CA ILE A 41 -21.20 14.09 8.98
C ILE A 41 -22.28 14.92 8.27
N ALA A 42 -22.42 14.81 6.95
CA ALA A 42 -23.43 15.56 6.19
C ALA A 42 -24.87 15.10 6.52
N GLY A 43 -25.06 13.89 7.04
CA GLY A 43 -26.35 13.44 7.56
C GLY A 43 -26.72 14.05 8.92
N SER A 44 -25.71 14.46 9.70
CA SER A 44 -25.88 14.88 11.10
C SER A 44 -25.74 16.39 11.33
N VAL A 45 -25.09 17.11 10.41
CA VAL A 45 -24.77 18.54 10.54
C VAL A 45 -25.41 19.34 9.40
N SER A 46 -26.10 20.42 9.76
CA SER A 46 -26.77 21.33 8.81
C SER A 46 -25.89 22.49 8.35
N GLU A 47 -24.77 22.75 9.03
CA GLU A 47 -23.84 23.82 8.67
C GLU A 47 -22.72 23.31 7.78
N GLN A 48 -22.65 23.84 6.56
CA GLN A 48 -21.70 23.41 5.54
C GLN A 48 -20.25 23.74 5.92
N GLY A 49 -20.01 24.84 6.64
CA GLY A 49 -18.68 25.22 7.14
C GLY A 49 -18.08 24.16 8.07
N ILE A 50 -18.90 23.60 8.97
CA ILE A 50 -18.46 22.53 9.88
C ILE A 50 -18.06 21.28 9.09
N VAL A 51 -18.84 20.89 8.07
CA VAL A 51 -18.51 19.73 7.22
C VAL A 51 -17.17 19.92 6.50
N VAL A 52 -16.92 21.12 5.98
CA VAL A 52 -15.66 21.43 5.28
C VAL A 52 -14.47 21.39 6.23
N ILE A 53 -14.56 22.04 7.39
CA ILE A 53 -13.47 22.07 8.38
C ILE A 53 -13.18 20.66 8.91
N ALA A 54 -14.21 19.92 9.31
CA ALA A 54 -14.07 18.58 9.84
C ALA A 54 -13.52 17.62 8.78
N GLY A 55 -14.02 17.68 7.54
CA GLY A 55 -13.51 16.87 6.43
C GLY A 55 -12.04 17.17 6.13
N ALA A 56 -11.65 18.44 6.07
CA ALA A 56 -10.26 18.84 5.87
C ALA A 56 -9.34 18.32 6.98
N LEU A 57 -9.74 18.48 8.25
CA LEU A 57 -8.98 17.97 9.39
C LEU A 57 -8.84 16.44 9.35
N THR A 58 -9.91 15.71 9.03
CA THR A 58 -9.87 14.26 8.87
C THR A 58 -8.87 13.84 7.78
N ILE A 59 -8.88 14.49 6.62
CA ILE A 59 -7.96 14.16 5.53
C ILE A 59 -6.51 14.47 5.92
N ILE A 60 -6.24 15.64 6.52
CA ILE A 60 -4.88 16.03 6.93
C ILE A 60 -4.35 15.09 8.01
N ALA A 61 -5.16 14.79 9.04
CA ALA A 61 -4.79 13.88 10.11
C ALA A 61 -4.58 12.45 9.58
N GLY A 62 -5.45 11.99 8.67
CA GLY A 62 -5.31 10.70 8.00
C GLY A 62 -4.03 10.59 7.18
N ALA A 63 -3.70 11.64 6.41
CA ALA A 63 -2.47 11.69 5.62
C ALA A 63 -1.22 11.60 6.51
N ALA A 64 -1.19 12.35 7.61
CA ALA A 64 -0.08 12.32 8.57
C ALA A 64 0.04 10.94 9.24
N SER A 65 -1.08 10.36 9.66
CA SER A 65 -1.14 9.01 10.25
C SER A 65 -0.59 7.95 9.29
N MET A 66 -1.05 7.95 8.04
CA MET A 66 -0.57 7.03 7.00
C MET A 66 0.92 7.22 6.71
N ALA A 67 1.38 8.47 6.61
CA ALA A 67 2.79 8.76 6.34
C ALA A 67 3.71 8.24 7.44
N LEU A 68 3.39 8.57 8.70
CA LEU A 68 4.18 8.18 9.86
C LEU A 68 4.08 6.68 10.13
N GLY A 69 2.89 6.10 9.97
CA GLY A 69 2.64 4.66 10.13
C GLY A 69 3.44 3.83 9.14
N ASN A 70 3.38 4.16 7.85
CA ASN A 70 4.14 3.42 6.83
C ASN A 70 5.65 3.65 6.96
N TYR A 71 6.08 4.88 7.30
CA TYR A 71 7.49 5.15 7.62
C TYR A 71 8.00 4.23 8.73
N LEU A 72 7.25 4.12 9.83
CA LEU A 72 7.65 3.30 10.96
C LEU A 72 7.64 1.81 10.62
N ALA A 73 6.64 1.35 9.87
CA ALA A 73 6.54 -0.05 9.43
C ALA A 73 7.74 -0.44 8.55
N VAL A 74 8.03 0.33 7.49
CA VAL A 74 9.17 0.06 6.60
C VAL A 74 10.50 0.22 7.32
N LYS A 75 10.62 1.18 8.24
CA LYS A 75 11.81 1.34 9.08
C LYS A 75 12.03 0.10 9.97
N SER A 76 10.98 -0.40 10.62
CA SER A 76 11.08 -1.59 11.48
C SER A 76 11.47 -2.83 10.67
N GLN A 77 10.90 -3.02 9.48
CA GLN A 77 11.24 -4.13 8.60
C GLN A 77 12.71 -4.06 8.16
N ARG A 78 13.22 -2.85 7.88
CA ARG A 78 14.62 -2.62 7.54
C ARG A 78 15.57 -2.87 8.72
N GLU A 79 15.21 -2.41 9.92
CA GLU A 79 16.00 -2.67 11.13
C GLU A 79 16.06 -4.18 11.43
N PHE A 80 14.95 -4.90 11.21
CA PHE A 80 14.91 -6.35 11.31
C PHE A 80 15.81 -7.02 10.26
N TYR A 81 15.73 -6.59 8.99
CA TYR A 81 16.61 -7.07 7.92
C TYR A 81 18.10 -6.86 8.27
N ASP A 82 18.47 -5.64 8.67
CA ASP A 82 19.86 -5.28 9.01
C ASP A 82 20.36 -6.03 10.26
N ALA A 83 19.47 -6.46 11.16
CA ALA A 83 19.81 -7.30 12.31
C ALA A 83 20.06 -8.76 11.89
N MET A 84 19.18 -9.34 11.07
CA MET A 84 19.35 -10.70 10.55
C MET A 84 20.57 -10.80 9.65
N GLU A 85 20.82 -9.82 8.79
CA GLU A 85 22.02 -9.77 7.94
C GLU A 85 23.32 -9.84 8.77
N LYS A 86 23.35 -9.23 9.96
CA LYS A 86 24.52 -9.30 10.85
C LYS A 86 24.68 -10.66 11.51
N ILE A 87 23.57 -11.30 11.88
CA ILE A 87 23.57 -12.64 12.49
C ILE A 87 24.06 -13.63 11.44
N GLU A 88 23.43 -13.63 10.28
CA GLU A 88 23.76 -14.49 9.15
C GLU A 88 25.23 -14.34 8.74
N ASN A 89 25.69 -13.10 8.62
CA ASN A 89 27.08 -12.84 8.28
C ASN A 89 28.05 -13.32 9.37
N TRP A 90 27.66 -13.31 10.65
CA TRP A 90 28.44 -13.92 11.72
C TRP A 90 28.43 -15.45 11.63
N GLU A 91 27.30 -16.08 11.29
CA GLU A 91 27.19 -17.54 11.16
C GLU A 91 28.02 -18.08 10.00
N ILE A 92 28.03 -17.40 8.85
CA ILE A 92 28.93 -17.75 7.73
C ILE A 92 30.42 -17.70 8.14
N ASP A 93 30.81 -16.79 9.04
CA ASP A 93 32.20 -16.72 9.54
C ASP A 93 32.53 -17.77 10.60
N ASN A 94 31.57 -18.08 11.49
CA ASN A 94 31.83 -18.84 12.71
C ASN A 94 31.36 -20.30 12.63
N LYS A 95 30.43 -20.62 11.73
CA LYS A 95 29.83 -21.95 11.52
C LYS A 95 29.72 -22.32 10.02
N PRO A 96 30.74 -22.09 9.18
CA PRO A 96 30.62 -22.22 7.72
C PRO A 96 30.20 -23.60 7.22
N ASP A 97 30.44 -24.65 8.00
CA ASP A 97 30.03 -26.01 7.64
C ASP A 97 28.53 -26.24 7.84
N VAL A 98 27.93 -25.63 8.87
CA VAL A 98 26.48 -25.66 9.13
C VAL A 98 25.75 -24.87 8.04
N GLU A 99 26.19 -23.65 7.76
CA GLU A 99 25.61 -22.79 6.72
C GLU A 99 25.68 -23.43 5.32
N ARG A 100 26.72 -24.25 5.05
CA ARG A 100 26.81 -25.03 3.81
C ARG A 100 25.76 -26.14 3.76
N ASP A 101 25.50 -26.79 4.89
CA ASP A 101 24.45 -27.82 4.99
C ASP A 101 23.06 -27.22 4.82
N GLU A 102 22.83 -26.01 5.31
CA GLU A 102 21.57 -25.27 5.08
C GLU A 102 21.38 -24.93 3.60
N ILE A 103 22.42 -24.48 2.89
CA ILE A 103 22.36 -24.31 1.43
C ILE A 103 22.04 -25.63 0.71
N ARG A 104 22.61 -26.76 1.17
CA ARG A 104 22.29 -28.08 0.59
C ARG A 104 20.84 -28.44 0.84
N GLU A 105 20.31 -28.16 2.02
CA GLU A 105 18.91 -28.40 2.37
C GLU A 105 17.97 -27.55 1.50
N ILE A 106 18.24 -26.25 1.36
CA ILE A 106 17.48 -25.33 0.49
C ILE A 106 17.38 -25.89 -0.94
N TYR A 107 18.52 -26.27 -1.53
CA TYR A 107 18.52 -26.78 -2.91
C TYR A 107 17.94 -28.18 -3.04
N THR A 108 18.07 -29.02 -2.02
CA THR A 108 17.37 -30.31 -1.99
C THR A 108 15.85 -30.11 -1.95
N ASN A 109 15.37 -29.14 -1.18
CA ASN A 109 13.96 -28.78 -1.09
C ASN A 109 13.42 -28.16 -2.39
N TYR A 110 14.28 -27.55 -3.20
CA TYR A 110 13.94 -27.14 -4.57
C TYR A 110 13.85 -28.31 -5.56
N GLY A 111 14.25 -29.52 -5.15
CA GLY A 111 14.14 -30.74 -5.94
C GLY A 111 15.36 -31.04 -6.81
N PHE A 112 16.51 -30.42 -6.54
CA PHE A 112 17.75 -30.75 -7.24
C PHE A 112 18.29 -32.12 -6.78
N ASP A 113 18.91 -32.87 -7.70
CA ASP A 113 19.58 -34.11 -7.36
C ASP A 113 20.87 -33.85 -6.56
N LYS A 114 21.36 -34.90 -5.88
CA LYS A 114 22.49 -34.80 -4.95
C LYS A 114 23.77 -34.27 -5.59
N ASP A 115 24.07 -34.65 -6.83
CA ASP A 115 25.29 -34.22 -7.51
C ASP A 115 25.19 -32.75 -7.90
N THR A 116 24.00 -32.31 -8.36
CA THR A 116 23.71 -30.90 -8.65
C THR A 116 23.77 -30.03 -7.40
N VAL A 117 23.18 -30.47 -6.28
CA VAL A 117 23.22 -29.75 -5.00
C VAL A 117 24.65 -29.45 -4.58
N GLU A 118 25.55 -30.44 -4.63
CA GLU A 118 26.94 -30.23 -4.20
C GLU A 118 27.69 -29.22 -5.09
N VAL A 119 27.43 -29.25 -6.40
CA VAL A 119 27.99 -28.27 -7.34
C VAL A 119 27.45 -26.87 -7.06
N LEU A 120 26.15 -26.73 -6.81
CA LEU A 120 25.50 -25.44 -6.50
C LEU A 120 26.01 -24.88 -5.18
N THR A 121 26.02 -25.67 -4.11
CA THR A 121 26.55 -25.26 -2.80
C THR A 121 27.98 -24.76 -2.92
N LYS A 122 28.86 -25.49 -3.63
CA LYS A 122 30.25 -25.07 -3.83
C LYS A 122 30.36 -23.75 -4.60
N LYS A 123 29.52 -23.52 -5.61
CA LYS A 123 29.55 -22.27 -6.39
C LYS A 123 28.98 -21.08 -5.61
N VAL A 124 27.90 -21.28 -4.88
CA VAL A 124 27.24 -20.23 -4.08
C VAL A 124 28.13 -19.80 -2.93
N THR A 125 28.68 -20.76 -2.19
CA THR A 125 29.54 -20.48 -1.02
C THR A 125 30.94 -19.96 -1.39
N ALA A 126 31.31 -19.98 -2.67
CA ALA A 126 32.57 -19.39 -3.15
C ALA A 126 32.54 -17.85 -3.23
N ASP A 127 31.35 -17.24 -3.36
CA ASP A 127 31.17 -15.78 -3.32
C ASP A 127 30.38 -15.42 -2.06
N ARG A 128 31.03 -14.70 -1.14
CA ARG A 128 30.43 -14.30 0.14
C ARG A 128 29.15 -13.47 -0.05
N ASN A 129 29.11 -12.58 -1.03
CA ASN A 129 27.94 -11.73 -1.27
C ASN A 129 26.79 -12.52 -1.90
N LEU A 130 27.10 -13.57 -2.66
CA LEU A 130 26.08 -14.48 -3.18
C LEU A 130 25.55 -15.39 -2.07
N TRP A 131 26.45 -15.97 -1.26
CA TRP A 131 26.09 -16.82 -0.13
C TRP A 131 25.15 -16.10 0.84
N LEU A 132 25.56 -14.95 1.37
CA LEU A 132 24.74 -14.14 2.28
C LEU A 132 23.38 -13.79 1.66
N ARG A 133 23.35 -13.44 0.37
CA ARG A 133 22.10 -13.08 -0.32
C ARG A 133 21.17 -14.27 -0.50
N VAL A 134 21.71 -15.47 -0.75
CA VAL A 134 20.94 -16.71 -0.82
C VAL A 134 20.36 -17.04 0.55
N MET A 135 21.15 -16.98 1.63
CA MET A 135 20.63 -17.25 2.97
C MET A 135 19.53 -16.25 3.36
N MET A 136 19.81 -14.95 3.22
CA MET A 136 18.82 -13.90 3.51
C MET A 136 17.51 -14.07 2.72
N ARG A 137 17.57 -14.49 1.45
CA ARG A 137 16.38 -14.61 0.59
C ARG A 137 15.69 -15.96 0.68
N ASP A 138 16.44 -17.04 0.55
CA ASP A 138 15.93 -18.40 0.34
C ASP A 138 15.75 -19.16 1.65
N GLU A 139 16.51 -18.82 2.69
CA GLU A 139 16.34 -19.38 4.03
C GLU A 139 15.40 -18.51 4.89
N LEU A 140 15.74 -17.24 5.07
CA LEU A 140 15.01 -16.33 5.96
C LEU A 140 13.79 -15.68 5.29
N GLY A 141 13.67 -15.76 3.97
CA GLY A 141 12.57 -15.14 3.23
C GLY A 141 12.62 -13.60 3.22
N LEU A 142 13.78 -13.01 3.51
CA LEU A 142 13.94 -11.57 3.71
C LEU A 142 14.43 -10.88 2.44
N VAL A 143 13.71 -9.82 2.07
CA VAL A 143 14.08 -8.92 0.99
C VAL A 143 14.31 -7.54 1.57
N LYS A 144 15.35 -6.86 1.08
CA LYS A 144 15.69 -5.51 1.53
C LYS A 144 14.61 -4.53 1.07
N GLU A 145 13.94 -3.92 2.04
CA GLU A 145 12.94 -2.89 1.78
C GLU A 145 13.55 -1.59 1.24
N GLU A 146 12.72 -0.83 0.52
CA GLU A 146 13.06 0.51 0.03
C GLU A 146 13.19 1.54 1.17
N SER A 147 13.45 2.81 0.80
CA SER A 147 13.65 3.88 1.77
C SER A 147 12.39 4.15 2.61
N PRO A 148 12.43 4.00 3.95
CA PRO A 148 11.27 4.25 4.80
C PRO A 148 10.70 5.66 4.63
N ARG A 149 11.58 6.64 4.40
CA ARG A 149 11.19 8.05 4.19
C ARG A 149 10.36 8.21 2.92
N ILE A 150 10.78 7.58 1.83
CA ILE A 150 10.08 7.69 0.55
C ILE A 150 8.74 6.97 0.64
N ALA A 151 8.72 5.77 1.21
CA ALA A 151 7.49 5.01 1.43
C ALA A 151 6.45 5.80 2.25
N GLY A 152 6.86 6.43 3.35
CA GLY A 152 5.98 7.28 4.17
C GLY A 152 5.51 8.54 3.45
N VAL A 153 6.40 9.24 2.72
CA VAL A 153 6.01 10.46 1.99
C VAL A 153 5.02 10.14 0.86
N LEU A 154 5.27 9.08 0.08
CA LEU A 154 4.40 8.71 -1.04
C LEU A 154 2.99 8.36 -0.58
N ILE A 155 2.85 7.44 0.38
CA ILE A 155 1.53 7.01 0.84
C ILE A 155 0.71 8.18 1.41
N GLY A 156 1.33 9.05 2.22
CA GLY A 156 0.65 10.20 2.83
C GLY A 156 0.30 11.28 1.82
N PHE A 157 1.20 11.56 0.87
CA PHE A 157 0.95 12.53 -0.19
C PHE A 157 -0.22 12.10 -1.08
N PHE A 158 -0.23 10.84 -1.52
CA PHE A 158 -1.31 10.33 -2.38
C PHE A 158 -2.63 10.16 -1.63
N TYR A 159 -2.59 9.84 -0.33
CA TYR A 159 -3.77 9.92 0.54
C TYR A 159 -4.37 11.33 0.55
N LEU A 160 -3.55 12.34 0.83
CA LEU A 160 -4.00 13.73 0.88
C LEU A 160 -4.57 14.16 -0.49
N LEU A 161 -3.82 13.89 -1.56
CA LEU A 161 -4.19 14.27 -2.93
C LEU A 161 -5.52 13.66 -3.35
N ALA A 162 -5.77 12.39 -3.01
CA ALA A 162 -6.99 11.68 -3.40
C ALA A 162 -8.16 11.93 -2.44
N GLY A 163 -7.92 12.30 -1.19
CA GLY A 163 -8.95 12.68 -0.22
C GLY A 163 -9.54 14.07 -0.43
N ILE A 164 -8.81 15.00 -1.07
CA ILE A 164 -9.29 16.36 -1.35
C ILE A 164 -10.50 16.41 -2.32
N PRO A 165 -10.51 15.72 -3.47
CA PRO A 165 -11.62 15.83 -4.43
C PRO A 165 -13.02 15.54 -3.86
N PRO A 166 -13.24 14.52 -3.01
CA PRO A 166 -14.52 14.32 -2.32
C PRO A 166 -14.97 15.53 -1.47
N LEU A 167 -14.03 16.31 -0.93
CA LEU A 167 -14.34 17.48 -0.09
C LEU A 167 -14.78 18.70 -0.92
N LEU A 168 -14.21 18.89 -2.11
CA LEU A 168 -14.40 20.10 -2.92
C LEU A 168 -15.88 20.47 -3.16
N PRO A 169 -16.80 19.53 -3.42
CA PRO A 169 -18.21 19.88 -3.62
C PRO A 169 -18.87 20.58 -2.44
N PHE A 170 -18.43 20.33 -1.20
CA PHE A 170 -18.91 21.02 -0.01
C PHE A 170 -18.41 22.47 0.09
N ILE A 171 -17.50 22.90 -0.77
CA ILE A 171 -17.06 24.30 -0.84
C ILE A 171 -17.88 25.07 -1.89
N PHE A 172 -18.22 24.42 -3.01
CA PHE A 172 -18.77 25.10 -4.19
C PHE A 172 -20.28 24.92 -4.40
N PHE A 173 -20.90 23.88 -3.84
CA PHE A 173 -22.32 23.60 -4.07
C PHE A 173 -23.15 23.80 -2.81
N THR A 174 -24.32 24.41 -2.97
CA THR A 174 -25.38 24.51 -1.94
C THR A 174 -26.71 24.03 -2.55
N PRO A 175 -27.64 23.46 -1.76
CA PRO A 175 -27.53 23.10 -0.33
C PRO A 175 -26.67 21.84 -0.10
N ILE A 176 -26.40 21.47 1.16
CA ILE A 176 -25.59 20.31 1.58
C ILE A 176 -25.97 19.01 0.85
N ALA A 177 -27.26 18.76 0.65
CA ALA A 177 -27.72 17.58 -0.09
C ALA A 177 -27.16 17.51 -1.52
N ARG A 178 -27.06 18.66 -2.21
CA ARG A 178 -26.46 18.75 -3.54
C ARG A 178 -24.95 18.55 -3.48
N ALA A 179 -24.29 19.16 -2.49
CA ALA A 179 -22.85 18.96 -2.26
C ALA A 179 -22.51 17.49 -2.03
N LEU A 180 -23.31 16.77 -1.23
CA LEU A 180 -23.14 15.35 -0.95
C LEU A 180 -23.27 14.50 -2.22
N LEU A 181 -24.31 14.72 -3.03
CA LEU A 181 -24.47 14.00 -4.31
C LEU A 181 -23.29 14.25 -5.26
N MET A 182 -22.82 15.49 -5.35
CA MET A 182 -21.64 15.84 -6.15
C MET A 182 -20.35 15.24 -5.58
N SER A 183 -20.22 15.14 -4.26
CA SER A 183 -19.09 14.48 -3.57
C SER A 183 -19.04 12.99 -3.87
N ILE A 184 -20.17 12.29 -3.82
CA ILE A 184 -20.27 10.88 -4.21
C ILE A 184 -19.88 10.70 -5.68
N PHE A 185 -20.41 11.55 -6.57
CA PHE A 185 -20.08 11.48 -8.00
C PHE A 185 -18.58 11.69 -8.26
N VAL A 186 -17.97 12.71 -7.67
CA VAL A 186 -16.53 12.98 -7.79
C VAL A 186 -15.72 11.81 -7.22
N SER A 187 -16.13 11.25 -6.09
CA SER A 187 -15.47 10.09 -5.47
C SER A 187 -15.48 8.89 -6.42
N VAL A 188 -16.62 8.58 -7.05
CA VAL A 188 -16.72 7.49 -8.04
C VAL A 188 -15.80 7.73 -9.23
N LEU A 189 -15.65 8.97 -9.72
CA LEU A 189 -14.71 9.30 -10.79
C LEU A 189 -13.25 9.05 -10.38
N VAL A 190 -12.85 9.52 -9.19
CA VAL A 190 -11.49 9.29 -8.66
C VAL A 190 -11.23 7.81 -8.44
N MET A 191 -12.19 7.07 -7.89
CA MET A 191 -12.10 5.63 -7.70
C MET A 191 -12.00 4.86 -9.02
N THR A 192 -12.71 5.30 -10.05
CA THR A 192 -12.61 4.73 -11.40
C THR A 192 -11.21 4.97 -11.98
N PHE A 193 -10.64 6.15 -11.77
CA PHE A 193 -9.28 6.47 -12.17
C PHE A 193 -8.25 5.59 -11.43
N ILE A 194 -8.34 5.48 -10.10
CA ILE A 194 -7.49 4.60 -9.30
C ILE A 194 -7.64 3.13 -9.73
N GLY A 195 -8.87 2.66 -9.97
CA GLY A 195 -9.16 1.32 -10.48
C GLY A 195 -8.55 1.06 -11.85
N SER A 196 -8.51 2.08 -12.73
CA SER A 196 -7.87 2.00 -14.04
C SER A 196 -6.35 1.88 -13.93
N ILE A 197 -5.73 2.61 -12.99
CA ILE A 197 -4.30 2.45 -12.67
C ILE A 197 -4.05 1.03 -12.16
N ARG A 198 -4.83 0.55 -11.19
CA ARG A 198 -4.72 -0.83 -10.66
C ARG A 198 -4.83 -1.88 -11.76
N TRP A 199 -5.73 -1.68 -12.72
CA TRP A 199 -5.88 -2.56 -13.88
C TRP A 199 -4.64 -2.56 -14.77
N TRP A 200 -4.14 -1.38 -15.14
CA TRP A 200 -2.97 -1.24 -16.00
C TRP A 200 -1.74 -1.96 -15.42
N LEU A 201 -1.59 -1.91 -14.10
CA LEU A 201 -0.48 -2.52 -13.38
C LEU A 201 -0.59 -4.04 -13.24
N ASN A 202 -1.78 -4.53 -12.85
CA ASN A 202 -1.97 -5.94 -12.53
C ASN A 202 -2.41 -6.79 -13.73
N ARG A 203 -2.63 -6.18 -14.90
CA ARG A 203 -3.06 -6.83 -16.15
C ARG A 203 -4.25 -7.81 -15.99
N GLY A 204 -5.19 -7.48 -15.10
CA GLY A 204 -6.41 -8.24 -14.87
C GLY A 204 -7.61 -7.77 -15.72
N SER A 205 -8.82 -8.15 -15.33
CA SER A 205 -10.06 -7.63 -15.94
C SER A 205 -10.32 -6.18 -15.51
N PHE A 206 -10.44 -5.27 -16.47
CA PHE A 206 -10.66 -3.84 -16.25
C PHE A 206 -11.90 -3.56 -15.40
N GLY A 207 -13.04 -4.16 -15.77
CA GLY A 207 -14.30 -3.97 -15.07
C GLY A 207 -14.25 -4.43 -13.61
N THR A 208 -13.56 -5.53 -13.31
CA THR A 208 -13.45 -6.06 -11.95
C THR A 208 -12.64 -5.14 -11.05
N LYS A 209 -11.50 -4.59 -11.52
CA LYS A 209 -10.65 -3.72 -10.68
C LYS A 209 -11.28 -2.38 -10.38
N ILE A 210 -12.07 -1.83 -11.31
CA ILE A 210 -12.86 -0.63 -11.06
C ILE A 210 -14.01 -0.95 -10.08
N ALA A 211 -14.75 -2.04 -10.33
CA ALA A 211 -15.86 -2.44 -9.48
C ALA A 211 -15.41 -2.70 -8.03
N GLU A 212 -14.30 -3.42 -7.82
CA GLU A 212 -13.70 -3.63 -6.50
C GLU A 212 -13.46 -2.29 -5.77
N THR A 213 -12.80 -1.34 -6.43
CA THR A 213 -12.49 -0.03 -5.85
C THR A 213 -13.78 0.72 -5.48
N ILE A 214 -14.75 0.78 -6.39
CA ILE A 214 -16.02 1.48 -6.15
C ILE A 214 -16.82 0.82 -5.01
N VAL A 215 -16.90 -0.51 -4.98
CA VAL A 215 -17.63 -1.26 -3.94
C VAL A 215 -17.04 -0.96 -2.56
N ILE A 216 -15.71 -0.91 -2.43
CA ILE A 216 -15.06 -0.55 -1.15
C ILE A 216 -15.49 0.86 -0.71
N GLY A 217 -15.54 1.83 -1.63
CA GLY A 217 -15.98 3.19 -1.33
C GLY A 217 -17.46 3.27 -0.94
N LEU A 218 -18.32 2.52 -1.63
CA LEU A 218 -19.75 2.44 -1.29
C LEU A 218 -19.98 1.80 0.08
N VAL A 219 -19.21 0.77 0.42
CA VAL A 219 -19.25 0.14 1.75
C VAL A 219 -18.82 1.13 2.83
N ALA A 220 -17.73 1.88 2.61
CA ALA A 220 -17.28 2.90 3.55
C ALA A 220 -18.31 4.05 3.71
N ALA A 221 -18.92 4.49 2.60
CA ALA A 221 -20.01 5.46 2.62
C ALA A 221 -21.22 4.94 3.43
N ALA A 222 -21.60 3.68 3.24
CA ALA A 222 -22.70 3.05 3.99
C ALA A 222 -22.37 2.96 5.49
N ILE A 223 -21.15 2.56 5.85
CA ILE A 223 -20.70 2.53 7.26
C ILE A 223 -20.74 3.93 7.85
N GLY A 224 -20.24 4.94 7.12
CA GLY A 224 -20.28 6.33 7.54
C GLY A 224 -21.69 6.84 7.76
N PHE A 225 -22.61 6.54 6.85
CA PHE A 225 -24.03 6.86 6.98
C PHE A 225 -24.64 6.23 8.24
N ILE A 226 -24.41 4.93 8.46
CA ILE A 226 -24.92 4.21 9.64
C ILE A 226 -24.37 4.82 10.92
N ALA A 227 -23.07 5.15 10.95
CA ALA A 227 -22.44 5.80 12.10
C ALA A 227 -23.04 7.19 12.35
N GLY A 228 -23.24 7.99 11.30
CA GLY A 228 -23.89 9.30 11.37
C GLY A 228 -25.30 9.20 11.95
N GLU A 229 -26.11 8.26 11.45
CA GLU A 229 -27.49 8.06 11.92
C GLU A 229 -27.53 7.55 13.38
N ALA A 230 -26.61 6.65 13.75
CA ALA A 230 -26.48 6.21 15.13
C ALA A 230 -26.16 7.39 16.07
N LEU A 231 -25.24 8.27 15.70
CA LEU A 231 -24.92 9.47 16.49
C LEU A 231 -26.11 10.42 16.63
N ARG A 232 -26.92 10.59 15.57
CA ARG A 232 -28.17 11.36 15.63
C ARG A 232 -29.18 10.72 16.57
N PHE A 233 -29.34 9.40 16.52
CA PHE A 233 -30.23 8.65 17.40
C PHE A 233 -29.88 8.86 18.88
N PHE A 234 -28.59 8.94 19.22
CA PHE A 234 -28.13 9.23 20.59
C PHE A 234 -28.17 10.72 20.97
N GLY A 235 -28.75 11.58 20.14
CA GLY A 235 -28.91 13.02 20.44
C GLY A 235 -27.64 13.84 20.26
N ILE A 236 -26.59 13.28 19.64
CA ILE A 236 -25.37 14.01 19.26
C ILE A 236 -25.61 14.68 17.91
N SER A 237 -26.64 15.53 17.84
CA SER A 237 -26.98 16.33 16.66
C SER A 237 -27.12 17.78 17.09
N GLY A 238 -26.17 18.61 16.68
CA GLY A 238 -26.15 20.04 17.02
C GLY A 238 -24.99 20.43 17.93
N VAL A 239 -23.76 20.24 17.47
CA VAL A 239 -22.67 21.06 18.00
C VAL A 239 -22.88 22.46 17.42
N SER A 240 -23.66 23.28 18.13
CA SER A 240 -23.55 24.74 18.05
C SER A 240 -22.22 25.11 18.70
N LEU A 241 -21.17 25.25 17.90
CA LEU A 241 -19.95 25.94 18.31
C LEU A 241 -20.14 27.45 18.12
#